data_AF-A0A822AJP8-F1
#
_entry.id   AF-A0A822AJP8-F1
#
_cell.length_a   1.000
_cell.length_b   1.000
_cell.length_c   1.000
_cell.angle_alpha   90.00
_cell.angle_beta   90.00
_cell.angle_gamma   90.00
#
_symmetry.space_group_name_H-M   'P 1'
#
loop_
_entity.id
_entity.type
_entity.pdbx_description
1 polymer ?
#
loop_
_entity_poly.entity_id
_entity_poly.type
_entity_poly.pdbx_seq_one_letter_code
_entity_poly.pdbx_strand_id
1 'polypeptide(L)'
;LAPDYVLCSKITENRLIPEIVKAWRQFYTDNPLNSESYCHIINNRHFERVKKLINKDKVIYGGQIDSNENYISPTIMINVTENDDIMQEEIFGPILPFLTVNNEQEAIQFINNRDKSLALYIFSSNKNLAKRIINSTSAGSTCINDVIFQVAPPSLPLGGVGSSGIGSYHGKYTFDSFSHQRTVVYAPNWTEPLISKRNPPYNPKVVAFMERLNQINRRWFSIPRFPCWFCALIGLVLAILIHIYYV
;
A
#
# COMPACT_ATOMS: atom_id res chain seq x y z
N LEU A 1 -5.99 -4.72 -8.81
CA LEU A 1 -4.91 -5.42 -8.06
C LEU A 1 -3.99 -6.22 -8.96
N ALA A 2 -4.44 -6.72 -10.11
CA ALA A 2 -3.54 -7.29 -11.11
C ALA A 2 -2.45 -6.26 -11.51
N PRO A 3 -1.23 -6.70 -11.87
CA PRO A 3 -0.24 -5.82 -12.48
C PRO A 3 -0.78 -5.29 -13.82
N ASP A 4 -1.03 -3.98 -13.88
CA ASP A 4 -1.64 -3.32 -15.03
C ASP A 4 -0.59 -2.99 -16.11
N TYR A 5 0.62 -2.60 -15.71
CA TYR A 5 1.75 -2.35 -16.61
C TYR A 5 3.09 -2.67 -15.94
N VAL A 6 4.15 -2.79 -16.74
CA VAL A 6 5.52 -3.01 -16.27
C VAL A 6 6.40 -1.82 -16.60
N LEU A 7 7.05 -1.25 -15.58
CA LEU A 7 8.17 -0.31 -15.76
C LEU A 7 9.48 -1.06 -15.51
N CYS A 8 10.37 -1.09 -16.49
CA CYS A 8 11.68 -1.70 -16.30
C CYS A 8 12.74 -1.13 -17.23
N SER A 9 14.02 -1.47 -17.02
CA SER A 9 15.07 -1.13 -17.99
C SER A 9 14.89 -1.95 -19.29
N LYS A 10 15.43 -1.47 -20.42
CA LYS A 10 15.41 -2.24 -21.68
C LYS A 10 16.09 -3.62 -21.54
N ILE A 11 17.14 -3.70 -20.73
CA ILE A 11 17.83 -4.96 -20.44
C ILE A 11 16.90 -5.93 -19.70
N THR A 12 16.14 -5.42 -18.72
CA THR A 12 15.17 -6.21 -17.97
C THR A 12 14.02 -6.65 -18.86
N GLU A 13 13.48 -5.77 -19.70
CA GLU A 13 12.41 -6.09 -20.66
C GLU A 13 12.80 -7.30 -21.53
N ASN A 14 13.98 -7.23 -22.17
CA ASN A 14 14.48 -8.28 -23.05
C ASN A 14 14.69 -9.63 -22.34
N ARG A 15 15.00 -9.62 -21.03
CA ARG A 15 15.20 -10.84 -20.23
C ARG A 15 13.92 -11.39 -19.63
N LEU A 16 12.98 -10.52 -19.28
CA LEU A 16 11.77 -10.88 -18.55
C LEU A 16 10.69 -11.45 -19.47
N ILE A 17 10.51 -10.86 -20.66
CA ILE A 17 9.48 -11.27 -21.62
C ILE A 17 9.55 -12.77 -21.96
N PRO A 18 10.72 -13.36 -22.30
CA PRO A 18 10.79 -14.79 -22.59
C PRO A 18 10.38 -15.67 -21.41
N GLU A 19 10.71 -15.28 -20.18
CA GLU A 19 10.35 -16.02 -18.98
C GLU A 19 8.84 -15.91 -18.66
N ILE A 20 8.22 -14.75 -18.92
CA ILE A 20 6.76 -14.60 -18.83
C ILE A 20 6.07 -15.51 -19.84
N VAL A 21 6.51 -15.50 -21.09
CA VAL A 21 5.95 -16.36 -22.15
C VAL A 21 6.09 -17.83 -21.77
N LYS A 22 7.25 -18.24 -21.26
CA LYS A 22 7.49 -19.60 -20.78
C LYS A 22 6.55 -19.96 -19.63
N ALA A 23 6.38 -19.08 -18.65
CA ALA A 23 5.47 -19.29 -17.52
C ALA A 23 4.00 -19.42 -18.00
N TRP A 24 3.55 -18.54 -18.90
CA TRP A 24 2.20 -18.61 -19.45
C TRP A 24 1.93 -19.90 -20.22
N ARG A 25 2.90 -20.39 -21.00
CA ARG A 25 2.78 -21.71 -21.67
C ARG A 25 2.69 -22.86 -20.67
N GLN A 26 3.41 -22.77 -19.55
CA GLN A 26 3.31 -23.77 -18.48
C GLN A 26 1.94 -23.73 -17.78
N PHE A 27 1.35 -22.55 -17.62
CA PHE A 27 0.06 -22.39 -16.96
C PHE A 27 -1.12 -22.75 -17.85
N TYR A 28 -1.07 -22.36 -19.14
CA TYR A 28 -2.24 -22.36 -20.03
C TYR A 28 -2.02 -23.14 -21.33
N THR A 29 -0.91 -23.88 -21.47
CA THR A 29 -0.48 -24.54 -22.72
C THR A 29 -0.10 -23.54 -23.83
N ASP A 30 0.28 -24.04 -25.00
CA ASP A 30 0.57 -23.20 -26.18
C ASP A 30 -0.68 -22.55 -26.78
N ASN A 31 -1.88 -23.06 -26.48
CA ASN A 31 -3.14 -22.47 -26.89
C ASN A 31 -4.05 -22.19 -25.68
N PRO A 32 -3.96 -21.00 -25.08
CA PRO A 32 -4.75 -20.65 -23.89
C PRO A 32 -6.28 -20.70 -24.12
N LEU A 33 -6.75 -20.62 -25.36
CA LEU A 33 -8.18 -20.76 -25.68
C LEU A 33 -8.75 -22.12 -25.24
N ASN A 34 -7.92 -23.18 -25.33
CA ASN A 34 -8.34 -24.54 -24.97
C ASN A 34 -8.04 -24.88 -23.50
N SER A 35 -7.55 -23.91 -22.71
CA SER A 35 -7.17 -24.15 -21.31
C SER A 35 -8.35 -23.93 -20.38
N GLU A 36 -8.71 -24.94 -19.60
CA GLU A 36 -9.74 -24.83 -18.56
C GLU A 36 -9.38 -23.82 -17.45
N SER A 37 -8.09 -23.47 -17.33
CA SER A 37 -7.58 -22.51 -16.34
C SER A 37 -7.57 -21.06 -16.85
N TYR A 38 -7.93 -20.82 -18.12
CA TYR A 38 -7.92 -19.49 -18.72
C TYR A 38 -9.34 -18.94 -18.84
N CYS A 39 -9.55 -17.73 -18.33
CA CYS A 39 -10.86 -17.10 -18.29
C CYS A 39 -11.13 -16.24 -19.54
N HIS A 40 -12.42 -16.06 -19.84
CA HIS A 40 -12.90 -15.19 -20.91
C HIS A 40 -13.34 -13.83 -20.36
N ILE A 41 -13.38 -12.81 -21.23
CA ILE A 41 -13.85 -11.48 -20.82
C ILE A 41 -15.34 -11.54 -20.49
N ILE A 42 -15.71 -10.91 -19.37
CA ILE A 42 -17.04 -11.06 -18.73
C ILE A 42 -18.24 -10.80 -19.65
N ASN A 43 -18.10 -9.89 -20.63
CA ASN A 43 -19.14 -9.61 -21.62
C ASN A 43 -18.56 -8.89 -22.86
N ASN A 44 -19.39 -8.80 -23.91
CA ASN A 44 -19.02 -8.19 -25.18
C ASN A 44 -18.61 -6.70 -25.06
N ARG A 45 -19.20 -5.94 -24.12
CA ARG A 45 -18.85 -4.52 -23.93
C ARG A 45 -17.41 -4.37 -23.42
N HIS A 46 -17.02 -5.15 -22.42
CA HIS A 46 -15.64 -5.15 -21.91
C HIS A 46 -14.68 -5.75 -22.93
N PHE A 47 -15.10 -6.80 -23.64
CA PHE A 47 -14.32 -7.39 -24.72
C PHE A 47 -13.96 -6.37 -25.79
N GLU A 48 -14.95 -5.66 -26.34
CA GLU A 48 -14.70 -4.63 -27.36
C GLU A 48 -13.89 -3.44 -26.83
N ARG A 49 -14.03 -3.09 -25.54
CA ARG A 49 -13.17 -2.06 -24.91
C ARG A 49 -11.72 -2.52 -24.88
N VAL A 50 -11.43 -3.67 -24.28
CA VAL A 50 -10.06 -4.21 -24.12
C VAL A 50 -9.41 -4.46 -25.48
N LYS A 51 -10.17 -5.00 -26.44
CA LYS A 51 -9.73 -5.21 -27.82
C LYS A 51 -9.25 -3.92 -28.50
N LYS A 52 -9.90 -2.78 -28.24
CA LYS A 52 -9.50 -1.48 -28.81
C LYS A 52 -8.17 -0.96 -28.24
N LEU A 53 -7.79 -1.38 -27.04
CA LEU A 53 -6.51 -1.00 -26.43
C LEU A 53 -5.30 -1.68 -27.10
N ILE A 54 -5.53 -2.73 -27.89
CA ILE A 54 -4.46 -3.50 -28.55
C ILE A 54 -3.99 -2.78 -29.80
N ASN A 55 -2.82 -2.14 -29.72
CA ASN A 55 -2.08 -1.71 -30.89
C ASN A 55 -1.25 -2.87 -31.45
N LYS A 56 -1.70 -3.45 -32.57
CA LYS A 56 -1.09 -4.63 -33.20
C LYS A 56 0.38 -4.43 -33.58
N ASP A 57 0.80 -3.20 -33.91
CA ASP A 57 2.19 -2.91 -34.29
C ASP A 57 3.16 -2.98 -33.09
N LYS A 58 2.61 -2.95 -31.87
CA LYS A 58 3.35 -3.03 -30.61
C LYS A 58 3.28 -4.40 -29.95
N VAL A 59 2.49 -5.32 -30.50
CA VAL A 59 2.34 -6.68 -29.96
C VAL A 59 3.55 -7.53 -30.36
N ILE A 60 4.15 -8.19 -29.38
CA ILE A 60 5.25 -9.14 -29.60
C ILE A 60 4.92 -10.58 -29.17
N TYR A 61 3.85 -10.76 -28.42
CA TYR A 61 3.32 -12.06 -28.02
C TYR A 61 1.82 -11.96 -27.83
N GLY A 62 1.09 -13.01 -28.20
CA GLY A 62 -0.37 -13.06 -28.08
C GLY A 62 -1.09 -12.25 -29.16
N GLY A 63 -2.13 -11.54 -28.77
CA GLY A 63 -2.94 -10.71 -29.66
C GLY A 63 -4.01 -11.48 -30.45
N GLN A 64 -4.19 -12.78 -30.19
CA GLN A 64 -5.28 -13.56 -30.75
C GLN A 64 -6.60 -13.20 -30.06
N ILE A 65 -7.66 -13.13 -30.84
CA ILE A 65 -8.97 -12.67 -30.40
C ILE A 65 -10.03 -13.58 -31.02
N ASP A 66 -10.99 -14.02 -30.20
CA ASP A 66 -12.21 -14.67 -30.66
C ASP A 66 -13.42 -13.94 -30.07
N SER A 67 -14.18 -13.26 -30.93
CA SER A 67 -15.38 -12.51 -30.55
C SER A 67 -16.55 -13.39 -30.16
N ASN A 68 -16.61 -14.63 -30.63
CA ASN A 68 -17.71 -15.55 -30.30
C ASN A 68 -17.60 -16.00 -28.83
N GLU A 69 -16.38 -16.07 -28.31
CA GLU A 69 -16.11 -16.52 -26.94
C GLU A 69 -15.68 -15.38 -26.01
N ASN A 70 -15.72 -14.11 -26.44
CA ASN A 70 -15.13 -12.98 -25.71
C ASN A 70 -13.68 -13.25 -25.25
N TYR A 71 -12.91 -13.94 -26.09
CA TYR A 71 -11.57 -14.38 -25.79
C TYR A 71 -10.54 -13.39 -26.32
N ILE A 72 -9.58 -13.04 -25.46
CA ILE A 72 -8.35 -12.32 -25.84
C ILE A 72 -7.21 -13.13 -25.22
N SER A 73 -6.20 -13.50 -26.00
CA SER A 73 -5.07 -14.27 -25.48
C SER A 73 -4.17 -13.44 -24.56
N PRO A 74 -3.35 -14.06 -23.69
CA PRO A 74 -2.31 -13.36 -22.95
C PRO A 74 -1.41 -12.59 -23.91
N THR A 75 -1.42 -11.26 -23.81
CA THR A 75 -0.82 -10.37 -24.80
C THR A 75 0.26 -9.51 -24.16
N ILE A 76 1.43 -9.41 -24.79
CA ILE A 76 2.50 -8.49 -24.39
C ILE A 76 2.66 -7.42 -25.45
N MET A 77 2.63 -6.16 -25.01
CA MET A 77 2.91 -4.99 -25.84
C MET A 77 4.19 -4.31 -25.36
N ILE A 78 5.09 -3.97 -26.28
CA ILE A 78 6.33 -3.22 -25.99
C ILE A 78 6.33 -1.88 -26.71
N ASN A 79 7.32 -1.03 -26.42
CA ASN A 79 7.39 0.34 -26.94
C ASN A 79 6.09 1.11 -26.67
N VAL A 80 5.44 0.79 -25.56
CA VAL A 80 4.25 1.48 -25.08
C VAL A 80 4.71 2.82 -24.51
N THR A 81 3.99 3.86 -24.88
CA THR A 81 4.23 5.23 -24.42
C THR A 81 3.08 5.67 -23.53
N GLU A 82 3.32 6.71 -22.74
CA GLU A 82 2.30 7.26 -21.85
C GLU A 82 1.02 7.67 -22.59
N ASN A 83 1.14 8.12 -23.84
CA ASN A 83 0.03 8.63 -24.63
C ASN A 83 -0.76 7.55 -25.38
N ASP A 84 -0.35 6.28 -25.31
CA ASP A 84 -1.12 5.20 -25.92
C ASP A 84 -2.41 4.97 -25.13
N ASP A 85 -3.51 4.64 -25.82
CA ASP A 85 -4.83 4.42 -25.20
C ASP A 85 -4.80 3.41 -24.05
N ILE A 86 -3.97 2.36 -24.17
CA ILE A 86 -3.78 1.33 -23.13
C ILE A 86 -3.26 1.89 -21.80
N MET A 87 -2.66 3.08 -21.80
CA MET A 87 -2.12 3.74 -20.61
C MET A 87 -3.02 4.85 -20.06
N GLN A 88 -4.19 5.09 -20.67
CA GLN A 88 -5.13 6.14 -20.29
C GLN A 88 -6.26 5.65 -19.38
N GLU A 89 -6.48 4.34 -19.32
CA GLU A 89 -7.52 3.72 -18.49
C GLU A 89 -7.04 2.37 -17.92
N GLU A 90 -7.70 1.86 -16.89
CA GLU A 90 -7.38 0.55 -16.31
C GLU A 90 -7.73 -0.57 -17.31
N ILE A 91 -6.77 -1.46 -17.56
CA ILE A 91 -6.86 -2.43 -18.66
C ILE A 91 -7.98 -3.44 -18.38
N PHE A 92 -8.01 -4.01 -17.17
CA PHE A 92 -8.99 -5.04 -16.77
C PHE A 92 -9.10 -6.18 -17.80
N GLY A 93 -7.97 -6.57 -18.38
CA GLY A 93 -7.88 -7.56 -19.45
C GLY A 93 -6.48 -8.15 -19.55
N PRO A 94 -6.30 -9.19 -20.39
CA PRO A 94 -5.07 -9.99 -20.43
C PRO A 94 -3.97 -9.36 -21.28
N ILE A 95 -3.79 -8.04 -21.19
CA ILE A 95 -2.76 -7.30 -21.93
C ILE A 95 -1.77 -6.72 -20.92
N LEU A 96 -0.49 -7.01 -21.10
CA LEU A 96 0.59 -6.54 -20.24
C LEU A 96 1.52 -5.60 -21.04
N PRO A 97 1.30 -4.27 -20.99
CA PRO A 97 2.18 -3.29 -21.59
C PRO A 97 3.50 -3.14 -20.82
N PHE A 98 4.59 -3.02 -21.57
CA PHE A 98 5.93 -2.72 -21.09
C PHE A 98 6.33 -1.31 -21.50
N LEU A 99 6.78 -0.54 -20.52
CA LEU A 99 7.39 0.76 -20.70
C LEU A 99 8.81 0.74 -20.15
N THR A 100 9.75 1.21 -20.96
CA THR A 100 11.15 1.27 -20.58
C THR A 100 11.47 2.57 -19.87
N VAL A 101 12.13 2.46 -18.72
CA VAL A 101 12.66 3.61 -17.95
C VAL A 101 14.18 3.48 -17.86
N ASN A 102 14.87 4.62 -17.83
CA ASN A 102 16.33 4.67 -17.77
C ASN A 102 16.85 4.44 -16.34
N ASN A 103 16.09 4.84 -15.32
CA ASN A 103 16.51 4.76 -13.92
C ASN A 103 15.32 4.75 -12.95
N GLU A 104 15.63 4.63 -11.65
CA GLU A 104 14.62 4.60 -10.58
C GLU A 104 13.86 5.92 -10.45
N GLN A 105 14.50 7.06 -10.71
CA GLN A 105 13.88 8.38 -10.56
C GLN A 105 12.79 8.59 -11.61
N GLU A 106 13.04 8.17 -12.84
CA GLU A 106 12.07 8.22 -13.93
C GLU A 106 10.85 7.34 -13.62
N ALA A 107 11.05 6.12 -13.09
CA ALA A 107 9.94 5.28 -12.65
C ALA A 107 9.12 5.93 -11.53
N ILE A 108 9.78 6.54 -10.54
CA ILE A 108 9.10 7.24 -9.44
C ILE A 108 8.29 8.43 -9.97
N GLN A 109 8.87 9.23 -10.88
CA GLN A 109 8.18 10.36 -11.50
C GLN A 109 6.98 9.90 -12.32
N PHE A 110 7.14 8.85 -13.13
CA PHE A 110 6.06 8.25 -13.91
C PHE A 110 4.87 7.83 -13.03
N ILE A 111 5.15 7.15 -11.91
CA ILE A 111 4.12 6.70 -10.96
C ILE A 111 3.43 7.90 -10.31
N ASN A 112 4.19 8.90 -9.87
CA ASN A 112 3.65 10.06 -9.15
C ASN A 112 2.87 11.04 -10.04
N ASN A 113 3.09 11.03 -11.36
CA ASN A 113 2.34 11.83 -12.31
C ASN A 113 0.96 11.23 -12.64
N ARG A 114 0.61 10.09 -12.04
CA ARG A 114 -0.67 9.39 -12.22
C ARG A 114 -1.45 9.33 -10.91
N ASP A 115 -2.72 8.97 -11.05
CA ASP A 115 -3.55 8.66 -9.90
C ASP A 115 -2.96 7.54 -9.04
N LYS A 116 -3.14 7.66 -7.72
CA LYS A 116 -2.61 6.70 -6.75
C LYS A 116 -3.27 5.34 -6.94
N SER A 117 -2.45 4.33 -7.23
CA SER A 117 -2.92 2.97 -7.48
C SER A 117 -3.33 2.23 -6.21
N LEU A 118 -4.17 1.20 -6.38
CA LEU A 118 -4.54 0.29 -5.28
C LEU A 118 -3.36 -0.59 -4.83
N ALA A 119 -2.48 -0.95 -5.76
CA ALA A 119 -1.28 -1.73 -5.47
C ALA A 119 -0.08 -1.23 -6.27
N LEU A 120 1.09 -1.32 -5.64
CA LEU A 120 2.40 -1.14 -6.25
C LEU A 120 3.22 -2.43 -6.07
N TYR A 121 3.87 -2.89 -7.13
CA TYR A 121 4.71 -4.08 -7.13
C TYR A 121 6.15 -3.72 -7.44
N ILE A 122 7.09 -4.22 -6.63
CA ILE A 122 8.51 -3.91 -6.78
C ILE A 122 9.30 -5.22 -6.83
N PHE A 123 9.93 -5.51 -7.96
CA PHE A 123 10.84 -6.65 -8.10
C PHE A 123 12.29 -6.16 -8.00
N SER A 124 12.96 -6.47 -6.88
CA SER A 124 14.37 -6.15 -6.68
C SER A 124 15.02 -6.98 -5.56
N SER A 125 16.28 -7.36 -5.75
CA SER A 125 17.16 -7.84 -4.68
C SER A 125 17.77 -6.69 -3.85
N ASN A 126 17.75 -5.46 -4.37
CA ASN A 126 18.28 -4.29 -3.67
C ASN A 126 17.21 -3.68 -2.75
N LYS A 127 17.33 -3.98 -1.45
CA LYS A 127 16.40 -3.48 -0.43
C LYS A 127 16.36 -1.94 -0.34
N ASN A 128 17.47 -1.27 -0.62
CA ASN A 128 17.53 0.19 -0.60
C ASN A 128 16.76 0.80 -1.77
N LEU A 129 16.79 0.18 -2.95
CA LEU A 129 15.97 0.58 -4.09
C LEU A 129 14.48 0.48 -3.74
N ALA A 130 14.04 -0.67 -3.24
CA ALA A 130 12.64 -0.86 -2.86
C ALA A 130 12.19 0.16 -1.80
N LYS A 131 13.03 0.41 -0.78
CA LYS A 131 12.75 1.41 0.25
C LYS A 131 12.64 2.83 -0.31
N ARG A 132 13.52 3.22 -1.26
CA ARG A 132 13.44 4.54 -1.91
C ARG A 132 12.15 4.69 -2.70
N ILE A 133 11.75 3.68 -3.48
CA ILE A 133 10.50 3.70 -4.25
C ILE A 133 9.30 3.83 -3.29
N ILE A 134 9.24 3.02 -2.24
CA ILE A 134 8.16 3.07 -1.24
C ILE A 134 8.07 4.45 -0.58
N ASN A 135 9.20 5.01 -0.17
CA ASN A 135 9.23 6.31 0.49
C ASN A 135 8.93 7.49 -0.45
N SER A 136 8.97 7.28 -1.76
CA SER A 136 8.81 8.34 -2.76
C SER A 136 7.52 8.21 -3.57
N THR A 137 6.66 7.23 -3.27
CA THR A 137 5.39 6.98 -3.98
C THR A 137 4.25 6.75 -2.97
N SER A 138 3.01 6.74 -3.46
CA SER A 138 1.82 6.49 -2.63
C SER A 138 0.88 5.53 -3.35
N ALA A 139 0.59 4.41 -2.72
CA ALA A 139 -0.35 3.38 -3.19
C ALA A 139 -1.12 2.80 -2.00
N GLY A 140 -2.25 2.14 -2.25
CA GLY A 140 -3.03 1.48 -1.20
C GLY A 140 -2.26 0.38 -0.48
N SER A 141 -1.53 -0.43 -1.24
CA SER A 141 -0.63 -1.47 -0.74
C SER A 141 0.61 -1.62 -1.61
N THR A 142 1.70 -2.14 -1.04
CA THR A 142 2.92 -2.45 -1.79
C THR A 142 3.38 -3.87 -1.50
N CYS A 143 3.70 -4.64 -2.54
CA CYS A 143 4.33 -5.95 -2.41
C CYS A 143 5.70 -5.96 -3.10
N ILE A 144 6.69 -6.56 -2.44
CA ILE A 144 8.06 -6.67 -2.96
C ILE A 144 8.30 -8.12 -3.35
N ASN A 145 8.78 -8.33 -4.58
CA ASN A 145 9.14 -9.62 -5.17
C ASN A 145 7.99 -10.62 -5.34
N ASP A 146 6.75 -10.15 -5.28
CA ASP A 146 5.56 -10.93 -5.60
C ASP A 146 4.41 -9.99 -6.05
N VAL A 147 3.34 -10.58 -6.55
CA VAL A 147 2.09 -9.90 -6.92
C VAL A 147 0.92 -10.52 -6.16
N ILE A 148 -0.08 -9.73 -5.81
CA ILE A 148 -1.33 -10.16 -5.13
C ILE A 148 -1.12 -10.74 -3.71
N PHE A 149 0.07 -11.21 -3.35
CA PHE A 149 0.38 -11.87 -2.08
C PHE A 149 -0.05 -11.06 -0.85
N GLN A 150 0.01 -9.72 -0.91
CA GLN A 150 -0.39 -8.83 0.18
C GLN A 150 -1.88 -8.93 0.54
N VAL A 151 -2.71 -9.54 -0.30
CA VAL A 151 -4.15 -9.77 -0.05
C VAL A 151 -4.38 -10.98 0.87
N ALA A 152 -3.45 -11.93 0.93
CA ALA A 152 -3.67 -13.19 1.66
C ALA A 152 -3.68 -13.04 3.20
N PRO A 153 -2.80 -12.26 3.85
CA PRO A 153 -2.75 -12.20 5.30
C PRO A 153 -3.91 -11.36 5.88
N PRO A 154 -4.79 -11.93 6.75
CA PRO A 154 -5.91 -11.19 7.35
C PRO A 154 -5.47 -10.12 8.37
N SER A 155 -4.20 -10.12 8.76
CA SER A 155 -3.59 -9.13 9.64
C SER A 155 -3.17 -7.84 8.92
N LEU A 156 -3.24 -7.80 7.58
CA LEU A 156 -2.92 -6.61 6.79
C LEU A 156 -4.21 -5.90 6.37
N PRO A 157 -4.28 -4.56 6.49
CA PRO A 157 -5.40 -3.80 5.97
C PRO A 157 -5.35 -3.80 4.45
N LEU A 158 -6.48 -4.10 3.81
CA LEU A 158 -6.66 -3.95 2.37
C LEU A 158 -7.54 -2.73 2.10
N GLY A 159 -7.00 -1.75 1.38
CA GLY A 159 -7.68 -0.49 1.10
C GLY A 159 -6.94 0.34 0.07
N GLY A 160 -7.64 1.32 -0.49
CA GLY A 160 -7.10 2.28 -1.45
C GLY A 160 -6.62 3.57 -0.79
N VAL A 161 -6.08 4.46 -1.61
CA VAL A 161 -5.77 5.84 -1.24
C VAL A 161 -6.00 6.77 -2.43
N GLY A 162 -6.68 7.90 -2.21
CA GLY A 162 -7.02 8.82 -3.30
C GLY A 162 -7.99 8.18 -4.29
N SER A 163 -7.69 8.25 -5.58
CA SER A 163 -8.55 7.75 -6.66
C SER A 163 -8.77 6.23 -6.61
N SER A 164 -7.89 5.46 -5.94
CA SER A 164 -8.08 4.02 -5.72
C SER A 164 -9.01 3.66 -4.55
N GLY A 165 -9.49 4.65 -3.78
CA GLY A 165 -10.49 4.47 -2.72
C GLY A 165 -10.09 5.09 -1.38
N ILE A 166 -10.99 4.95 -0.39
CA ILE A 166 -10.79 5.40 0.99
C ILE A 166 -11.16 4.29 1.97
N GLY A 167 -10.51 4.30 3.14
CA GLY A 167 -10.72 3.30 4.18
C GLY A 167 -10.04 1.97 3.85
N SER A 168 -10.18 1.02 4.76
CA SER A 168 -9.63 -0.32 4.60
C SER A 168 -10.50 -1.34 5.32
N TYR A 169 -10.38 -2.60 4.90
CA TYR A 169 -11.00 -3.75 5.55
C TYR A 169 -9.97 -4.88 5.63
N HIS A 170 -10.45 -6.09 5.91
CA HIS A 170 -9.72 -7.35 6.12
C HIS A 170 -9.45 -7.63 7.61
N GLY A 171 -9.70 -8.87 8.04
CA GLY A 171 -9.56 -9.32 9.43
C GLY A 171 -10.11 -8.33 10.47
N LYS A 172 -9.24 -7.87 11.36
CA LYS A 172 -9.59 -6.88 12.41
C LYS A 172 -10.06 -5.55 11.82
N TYR A 173 -9.49 -5.11 10.71
CA TYR A 173 -9.84 -3.82 10.08
C TYR A 173 -11.26 -3.84 9.53
N THR A 174 -11.78 -4.99 9.10
CA THR A 174 -13.22 -5.14 8.79
C THR A 174 -14.07 -4.81 10.02
N PHE A 175 -13.76 -5.43 11.16
CA PHE A 175 -14.51 -5.18 12.39
C PHE A 175 -14.43 -3.70 12.80
N ASP A 176 -13.24 -3.11 12.76
CA ASP A 176 -13.04 -1.70 13.10
C ASP A 176 -13.83 -0.77 12.16
N SER A 177 -13.84 -1.04 10.85
CA SER A 177 -14.53 -0.22 9.84
C SER A 177 -16.06 -0.30 9.93
N PHE A 178 -16.60 -1.41 10.44
CA PHE A 178 -18.05 -1.60 10.63
C PHE A 178 -18.49 -1.42 12.09
N SER A 179 -17.61 -0.87 12.95
CA SER A 179 -17.90 -0.61 14.36
C SER A 179 -17.71 0.85 14.72
N HIS A 180 -18.48 1.33 15.70
CA HIS A 180 -18.22 2.63 16.32
C HIS A 180 -17.30 2.46 17.54
N GLN A 181 -16.08 3.00 17.48
CA GLN A 181 -15.14 3.01 18.61
C GLN A 181 -15.55 4.04 19.67
N ARG A 182 -16.48 3.65 20.56
CA ARG A 182 -17.00 4.51 21.63
C ARG A 182 -15.95 4.73 22.72
N THR A 183 -15.50 5.98 22.89
CA THR A 183 -14.65 6.37 24.02
C THR A 183 -15.44 6.46 25.33
N VAL A 184 -14.94 5.83 26.38
CA VAL A 184 -15.48 5.92 27.75
C VAL A 184 -14.34 6.27 28.70
N VAL A 185 -14.52 7.34 29.48
CA VAL A 185 -13.54 7.77 30.49
C VAL A 185 -14.20 7.72 31.86
N TYR A 186 -13.59 6.97 32.78
CA TYR A 186 -13.92 7.04 34.19
C TYR A 186 -12.96 8.01 34.87
N ALA A 187 -13.49 9.09 35.43
CA ALA A 187 -12.73 10.08 36.20
C ALA A 187 -12.91 9.80 37.70
N PRO A 188 -11.91 9.22 38.38
CA PRO A 188 -12.04 8.93 39.81
C PRO A 188 -12.08 10.23 40.63
N ASN A 189 -12.92 10.28 41.66
CA ASN A 189 -13.10 11.48 42.50
C ASN A 189 -11.80 11.96 43.16
N TRP A 190 -10.85 11.06 43.46
CA TRP A 190 -9.56 11.43 44.05
C TRP A 190 -8.70 12.29 43.11
N THR A 191 -9.00 12.31 41.81
CA THR A 191 -8.28 13.17 40.85
C THR A 191 -8.74 14.63 40.91
N GLU A 192 -9.94 14.91 41.44
CA GLU A 192 -10.53 16.26 41.46
C GLU A 192 -9.65 17.28 42.19
N PRO A 193 -9.08 17.01 43.38
CA PRO A 193 -8.16 17.94 44.04
C PRO A 193 -6.89 18.22 43.21
N LEU A 194 -6.39 17.23 42.46
CA LEU A 194 -5.17 17.34 41.66
C LEU A 194 -5.39 18.20 40.40
N ILE A 195 -6.60 18.16 39.83
CA ILE A 195 -6.97 18.94 38.64
C ILE A 195 -7.79 20.19 38.99
N SER A 196 -7.98 20.47 40.28
CA SER A 196 -8.82 21.57 40.82
C SER A 196 -8.50 22.94 40.23
N LYS A 197 -7.25 23.18 39.80
CA LYS A 197 -6.84 24.41 39.12
C LYS A 197 -7.61 24.70 37.84
N ARG A 198 -8.26 23.70 37.22
CA ARG A 198 -9.17 23.85 36.08
C ARG A 198 -10.45 24.62 36.43
N ASN A 199 -10.82 24.64 37.71
CA ASN A 199 -12.05 25.25 38.19
C ASN A 199 -11.83 26.75 38.49
N PRO A 200 -12.83 27.62 38.26
CA PRO A 200 -12.78 29.02 38.69
C PRO A 200 -12.66 29.17 40.22
N PRO A 201 -12.17 30.34 40.72
CA PRO A 201 -11.78 31.53 39.98
C PRO A 201 -10.34 31.49 39.44
N TYR A 202 -10.13 32.01 38.22
CA TYR A 202 -8.82 32.08 37.60
C TYR A 202 -8.08 33.35 38.02
N ASN A 203 -6.99 33.20 38.77
CA ASN A 203 -6.06 34.29 39.08
C ASN A 203 -4.82 34.22 38.18
N PRO A 204 -4.02 35.30 38.06
CA PRO A 204 -2.85 35.33 37.18
C PRO A 204 -1.84 34.20 37.43
N LYS A 205 -1.75 33.67 38.66
CA LYS A 205 -0.87 32.54 39.00
C LYS A 205 -1.40 31.22 38.46
N VAL A 206 -2.72 30.99 38.52
CA VAL A 206 -3.38 29.80 37.95
C VAL A 206 -3.28 29.82 36.43
N VAL A 207 -3.52 30.98 35.81
CA VAL A 207 -3.39 31.16 34.35
C VAL A 207 -1.95 30.91 33.90
N ALA A 208 -0.96 31.55 34.54
CA ALA A 208 0.46 31.32 34.22
C ALA A 208 0.89 29.85 34.43
N PHE A 209 0.34 29.17 35.45
CA PHE A 209 0.56 27.75 35.66
C PHE A 209 -0.03 26.89 34.53
N MET A 210 -1.26 27.17 34.08
CA MET A 210 -1.86 26.47 32.93
C MET A 210 -1.14 26.73 31.61
N GLU A 211 -0.73 27.98 31.36
CA GLU A 211 0.06 28.32 30.17
C GLU A 211 1.38 27.55 30.14
N ARG A 212 2.05 27.45 31.29
CA ARG A 212 3.27 26.64 31.44
C ARG A 212 3.00 25.15 31.17
N LEU A 213 1.89 24.59 31.65
CA LEU A 213 1.49 23.21 31.33
C LEU A 213 1.20 23.00 29.84
N ASN A 214 0.49 23.94 29.20
CA ASN A 214 0.22 23.90 27.76
C ASN A 214 1.49 23.98 26.91
N GLN A 215 2.51 24.72 27.37
CA GLN A 215 3.83 24.77 26.71
C GLN A 215 4.61 23.46 26.87
N ILE A 216 4.48 22.77 28.01
CA ILE A 216 5.09 21.45 28.24
C ILE A 216 4.52 20.41 27.25
N ASN A 217 3.23 20.49 26.95
CA ASN A 217 2.54 19.55 26.05
C ASN A 217 3.00 19.66 24.58
N ARG A 218 3.60 20.77 24.16
CA ARG A 218 4.18 20.91 22.80
C ARG A 218 5.56 20.26 22.62
N ARG A 219 6.26 19.93 23.71
CA ARG A 219 7.59 19.30 23.67
C ARG A 219 7.58 17.80 23.99
N TRP A 220 6.47 17.27 24.50
CA TRP A 220 6.36 15.88 24.95
C TRP A 220 6.40 14.86 23.81
N PHE A 221 5.86 15.21 22.62
CA PHE A 221 5.96 14.34 21.43
C PHE A 221 7.35 14.29 20.79
N SER A 222 8.35 15.00 21.35
CA SER A 222 9.75 14.97 20.90
C SER A 222 10.73 14.46 21.96
N ILE A 223 10.27 13.77 23.02
CA ILE A 223 11.18 13.15 23.98
C ILE A 223 11.64 11.80 23.39
N PRO A 224 12.93 11.60 23.08
CA PRO A 224 13.43 10.27 22.74
C PRO A 224 13.17 9.40 23.97
N ARG A 225 12.41 8.32 23.80
CA ARG A 225 12.09 7.27 24.80
C ARG A 225 12.73 7.55 26.15
N PHE A 226 11.96 8.13 27.08
CA PHE A 226 12.37 8.29 28.48
C PHE A 226 13.10 7.00 28.90
N PRO A 227 14.39 7.05 29.28
CA PRO A 227 15.20 5.85 29.32
C PRO A 227 14.61 4.90 30.36
N CYS A 228 14.18 3.71 29.93
CA CYS A 228 13.56 2.70 30.79
C CYS A 228 14.39 2.40 32.05
N TRP A 229 15.70 2.65 32.00
CA TRP A 229 16.61 2.57 33.14
C TRP A 229 16.24 3.49 34.31
N PHE A 230 15.71 4.70 34.07
CA PHE A 230 15.29 5.62 35.13
C PHE A 230 14.05 5.10 35.88
N CYS A 231 13.09 4.52 35.16
CA CYS A 231 11.94 3.85 35.79
C CYS A 231 12.36 2.61 36.58
N ALA A 232 13.33 1.84 36.05
CA ALA A 232 13.90 0.70 36.76
C ALA A 232 14.64 1.13 38.05
N LEU A 233 15.37 2.25 38.02
CA LEU A 233 16.05 2.80 39.19
C LEU A 233 15.07 3.23 40.29
N ILE A 234 13.96 3.89 39.92
CA ILE A 234 12.90 4.26 40.87
C ILE A 234 12.26 3.00 41.47
N GLY A 235 11.96 1.98 40.66
CA GLY A 235 11.44 0.70 41.14
C GLY A 235 12.39 0.01 42.11
N LEU A 236 13.70 0.05 41.83
CA LEU A 236 14.74 -0.57 42.66
C LEU A 236 14.93 0.19 43.99
N VAL A 237 14.89 1.52 43.97
CA VAL A 237 14.93 2.34 45.20
C VAL A 237 13.69 2.08 46.06
N LEU A 238 12.50 2.00 45.47
CA LEU A 238 11.28 1.65 46.20
C LEU A 238 11.34 0.25 46.79
N ALA A 239 11.86 -0.73 46.06
CA ALA A 239 12.03 -2.09 46.56
C ALA A 239 13.02 -2.16 47.75
N ILE A 240 14.13 -1.42 47.69
CA ILE A 240 15.09 -1.32 48.80
C ILE A 240 14.45 -0.64 50.02
N LEU A 241 13.73 0.47 49.82
CA LEU A 241 13.06 1.17 50.91
C LEU A 241 11.98 0.30 51.58
N ILE A 242 11.25 -0.49 50.80
CA ILE A 242 10.30 -1.48 51.33
C ILE A 242 11.07 -2.56 52.09
N HIS A 243 12.18 -3.08 51.58
CA HIS A 243 12.95 -4.12 52.26
C HIS A 243 13.52 -3.64 53.60
N ILE A 244 14.09 -2.42 53.66
CA ILE A 244 14.59 -1.79 54.89
C ILE A 244 13.47 -1.53 55.91
N TYR A 245 12.23 -1.33 55.45
CA TYR A 245 11.11 -1.06 56.34
C TYR A 245 10.48 -2.32 56.93
N TYR A 246 10.60 -3.47 56.25
CA TYR A 246 9.95 -4.73 56.63
C TYR A 246 10.90 -5.84 57.11
N VAL A 247 12.21 -5.58 57.15
CA VAL A 247 13.25 -6.47 57.72
C VAL A 247 14.07 -5.68 58.73
#